data_AF-A0A2N7X101-F1
#
_entry.id   AF-A0A2N7X101-F1
#
_cell.length_a   1.000
_cell.length_b   1.000
_cell.length_c   1.000
_cell.angle_alpha   90.00
_cell.angle_beta   90.00
_cell.angle_gamma   90.00
#
_symmetry.space_group_name_H-M   'P 1'
#
loop_
_entity.id
_entity.type
_entity.pdbx_description
1 polymer ?
#
loop_
_entity_poly.entity_id
_entity_poly.type
_entity_poly.pdbx_seq_one_letter_code
_entity_poly.pdbx_strand_id
1 'polypeptide(L)'
;MEEILNPVEIAIDNEDSDDGFFSVGFILNFDVDQVPHNIGLCRDAYENPDSIYVEPDDQIYGFRTRNASFTVNELIVTISLHDENKFHWDGSKSVRIKLDPKKKDDAVACLRRIFDLQP
;
A
#
# COMPACT_ATOMS: atom_id res chain seq x y z
N MET A 1 0.17 -14.19 15.92
CA MET A 1 1.16 -14.11 14.83
C MET A 1 0.51 -13.24 13.78
N GLU A 2 1.08 -12.09 13.44
CA GLU A 2 0.51 -11.25 12.36
C GLU A 2 0.69 -12.00 11.03
N GLU A 3 -0.40 -12.15 10.30
CA GLU A 3 -0.45 -12.82 9.01
C GLU A 3 0.37 -12.05 7.97
N ILE A 4 1.02 -12.78 7.05
CA ILE A 4 1.73 -12.19 5.92
C ILE A 4 0.86 -12.39 4.69
N LEU A 5 0.35 -11.30 4.14
CA LEU A 5 -0.40 -11.31 2.89
C LEU A 5 0.54 -11.70 1.75
N ASN A 6 0.09 -12.60 0.87
CA ASN A 6 0.89 -13.13 -0.24
C ASN A 6 0.17 -12.84 -1.57
N PRO A 7 0.39 -11.65 -2.16
CA PRO A 7 -0.23 -11.24 -3.41
C PRO A 7 0.09 -12.22 -4.54
N VAL A 8 -0.91 -12.44 -5.40
CA VAL A 8 -0.73 -13.13 -6.70
C VAL A 8 -0.22 -12.18 -7.77
N GLU A 9 -0.48 -10.88 -7.60
CA GLU A 9 -0.04 -9.83 -8.51
C GLU A 9 0.30 -8.55 -7.74
N ILE A 10 1.28 -7.80 -8.26
CA ILE A 10 1.65 -6.47 -7.80
C ILE A 10 1.56 -5.53 -9.00
N ALA A 11 0.51 -4.70 -9.01
CA ALA A 11 0.32 -3.64 -9.99
C ALA A 11 1.07 -2.39 -9.51
N ILE A 12 1.87 -1.78 -10.38
CA ILE A 12 2.68 -0.60 -10.05
C ILE A 12 2.42 0.43 -11.13
N ASP A 13 2.06 1.62 -10.68
CA ASP A 13 1.99 2.82 -11.49
C ASP A 13 2.96 3.85 -10.91
N ASN A 14 3.92 4.27 -11.71
CA ASN A 14 5.02 5.12 -11.30
C ASN A 14 5.16 6.33 -12.23
N GLU A 15 4.05 6.90 -12.70
CA GLU A 15 3.93 8.05 -13.61
C GLU A 15 4.54 9.39 -13.10
N ASP A 16 5.74 9.32 -12.52
CA ASP A 16 6.66 10.38 -12.10
C ASP A 16 6.93 11.40 -13.23
N SER A 17 6.62 11.05 -14.49
CA SER A 17 6.88 11.88 -15.67
C SER A 17 5.66 12.58 -16.29
N ASP A 18 4.41 12.24 -15.92
CA ASP A 18 3.22 12.78 -16.61
C ASP A 18 2.31 13.60 -15.70
N ASP A 19 1.83 13.03 -14.59
CA ASP A 19 0.80 13.68 -13.75
C ASP A 19 1.10 13.66 -12.24
N GLY A 20 2.23 13.07 -11.82
CA GLY A 20 2.61 13.01 -10.41
C GLY A 20 1.78 12.03 -9.59
N PHE A 21 1.04 11.12 -10.24
CA PHE A 21 0.31 10.05 -9.60
C PHE A 21 1.19 8.81 -9.42
N PHE A 22 1.22 8.28 -8.19
CA PHE A 22 1.94 7.05 -7.86
C PHE A 22 0.96 6.06 -7.24
N SER A 23 0.98 4.81 -7.69
CA SER A 23 0.20 3.75 -7.07
C SER A 23 0.90 2.40 -7.00
N VAL A 24 0.60 1.65 -5.94
CA VAL A 24 0.95 0.24 -5.80
C VAL A 24 -0.29 -0.52 -5.33
N GLY A 25 -0.70 -1.51 -6.11
CA GLY A 25 -1.79 -2.43 -5.78
C GLY A 25 -1.26 -3.83 -5.50
N PHE A 26 -1.67 -4.40 -4.36
CA PHE A 26 -1.37 -5.77 -3.97
C PHE A 26 -2.62 -6.64 -4.11
N ILE A 27 -2.69 -7.42 -5.18
CA ILE A 27 -3.86 -8.25 -5.49
C ILE A 27 -3.62 -9.63 -4.89
N LEU A 28 -4.50 -10.04 -3.99
CA LEU A 28 -4.50 -11.33 -3.30
C LEU A 28 -5.44 -12.30 -4.01
N ASN A 29 -5.30 -13.59 -3.71
CA ASN A 29 -6.12 -14.59 -4.37
C ASN A 29 -7.57 -14.51 -3.85
N PHE A 30 -8.53 -14.29 -4.75
CA PHE A 30 -9.96 -14.22 -4.42
C PHE A 30 -10.60 -15.59 -4.12
N ASP A 31 -9.94 -16.69 -4.50
CA ASP A 31 -10.44 -18.05 -4.31
C ASP A 31 -10.08 -18.64 -2.93
N VAL A 32 -9.40 -17.89 -2.07
CA VAL A 32 -9.12 -18.27 -0.69
C VAL A 32 -9.96 -17.41 0.27
N ASP A 33 -10.38 -17.98 1.40
CA ASP A 33 -11.13 -17.27 2.45
C ASP A 33 -10.26 -16.25 3.22
N GLN A 34 -9.34 -15.56 2.54
CA GLN A 34 -8.43 -14.55 3.09
C GLN A 34 -8.96 -13.16 2.75
N VAL A 35 -9.08 -12.30 3.75
CA VAL A 35 -9.32 -10.85 3.56
C VAL A 35 -8.09 -10.07 3.99
N PRO A 36 -7.72 -9.00 3.26
CA PRO A 36 -8.38 -8.47 2.07
C PRO A 36 -8.02 -9.26 0.80
N HIS A 37 -8.73 -9.02 -0.30
CA HIS A 37 -8.39 -9.48 -1.65
C HIS A 37 -7.55 -8.47 -2.45
N ASN A 38 -7.53 -7.20 -2.02
CA ASN A 38 -6.73 -6.13 -2.62
C ASN A 38 -6.31 -5.12 -1.55
N ILE A 39 -5.10 -4.57 -1.68
CA ILE A 39 -4.68 -3.36 -0.98
C ILE A 39 -4.00 -2.44 -2.00
N GLY A 40 -4.67 -1.34 -2.34
CA GLY A 40 -4.12 -0.23 -3.09
C GLY A 40 -3.54 0.84 -2.16
N LEU A 41 -2.39 1.38 -2.54
CA LEU A 41 -1.85 2.62 -1.98
C LEU A 41 -1.60 3.57 -3.15
N CYS A 42 -2.04 4.81 -3.02
CA CYS A 42 -1.70 5.84 -4.00
C CYS A 42 -1.48 7.21 -3.36
N ARG A 43 -0.81 8.06 -4.12
CA ARG A 43 -0.61 9.47 -3.81
C ARG A 43 -0.53 10.25 -5.10
N ASP A 44 -1.22 11.38 -5.12
CA ASP A 44 -1.07 12.41 -6.14
C ASP A 44 -0.19 13.53 -5.57
N ALA A 45 1.00 13.71 -6.14
CA ALA A 45 1.96 14.70 -5.66
C ALA A 45 1.58 16.15 -6.01
N TYR A 46 0.61 16.38 -6.90
CA TYR A 46 0.21 17.72 -7.34
C TYR A 46 -1.11 18.15 -6.74
N GLU A 47 -2.11 17.27 -6.72
CA GLU A 47 -3.43 17.57 -6.16
C GLU A 47 -3.51 17.34 -4.66
N ASN A 48 -2.83 16.30 -4.15
CA ASN A 48 -2.92 15.90 -2.73
C ASN A 48 -1.58 15.42 -2.14
N PRO A 49 -0.54 16.27 -2.17
CA PRO A 49 0.83 15.88 -1.80
C PRO A 49 0.98 15.40 -0.37
N ASP A 50 0.08 15.78 0.54
CA ASP A 50 0.28 15.57 1.98
C ASP A 50 -0.45 14.33 2.51
N SER A 51 -1.08 13.54 1.63
CA SER A 51 -1.84 12.37 2.04
C SER A 51 -1.63 11.18 1.12
N ILE A 52 -1.52 10.00 1.74
CA ILE A 52 -1.60 8.71 1.07
C ILE A 52 -3.05 8.26 1.15
N TYR A 53 -3.60 7.81 0.04
CA TYR A 53 -4.87 7.09 0.03
C TYR A 53 -4.58 5.59 0.06
N VAL A 54 -5.23 4.90 0.99
CA VAL A 54 -5.17 3.45 1.16
C VAL A 54 -6.55 2.90 0.86
N GLU A 55 -6.66 2.02 -0.12
CA GLU A 55 -7.91 1.42 -0.55
C GLU A 55 -7.82 -0.11 -0.47
N PRO A 56 -8.44 -0.72 0.54
CA PRO A 56 -8.64 -2.16 0.54
C PRO A 56 -9.93 -2.52 -0.17
N ASP A 57 -9.97 -3.63 -0.92
CA ASP A 57 -11.14 -4.31 -1.53
C ASP A 57 -12.25 -3.46 -2.18
N ASP A 58 -12.91 -2.62 -1.38
CA ASP A 58 -13.99 -1.69 -1.73
C ASP A 58 -13.67 -0.29 -1.18
N GLN A 59 -13.93 0.73 -2.01
CA GLN A 59 -13.76 2.14 -1.70
C GLN A 59 -14.44 2.58 -0.38
N ILE A 60 -15.52 1.92 0.06
CA ILE A 60 -16.16 2.25 1.36
C ILE A 60 -15.25 2.04 2.57
N TYR A 61 -14.21 1.20 2.43
CA TYR A 61 -13.20 0.96 3.45
C TYR A 61 -11.90 1.72 3.20
N GLY A 62 -11.84 2.48 2.10
CA GLY A 62 -10.71 3.33 1.78
C GLY A 62 -10.60 4.52 2.72
N PHE A 63 -9.37 4.93 3.02
CA PHE A 63 -9.11 6.06 3.89
C PHE A 63 -7.85 6.81 3.46
N ARG A 64 -7.77 8.08 3.87
CA ARG A 64 -6.57 8.90 3.71
C ARG A 64 -5.81 8.98 5.03
N THR A 65 -4.50 8.91 4.93
CA THR A 65 -3.59 9.09 6.06
C THR A 65 -2.48 10.06 5.69
N ARG A 66 -2.07 10.88 6.66
CA ARG A 66 -0.86 11.72 6.58
C ARG A 66 0.27 11.18 7.46
N ASN A 67 -0.01 10.13 8.22
CA ASN A 67 0.89 9.62 9.24
C ASN A 67 0.96 8.11 9.13
N ALA A 68 1.76 7.66 8.18
CA ALA A 68 2.05 6.26 7.93
C ALA A 68 3.52 6.10 7.54
N SER A 69 4.06 4.91 7.77
CA SER A 69 5.42 4.55 7.34
C SER A 69 5.42 3.17 6.72
N PHE A 70 6.46 2.86 5.95
CA PHE A 70 6.73 1.49 5.57
C PHE A 70 8.18 1.09 5.85
N THR A 71 8.40 -0.20 6.00
CA THR A 71 9.73 -0.80 6.09
C THR A 71 9.81 -1.98 5.14
N VAL A 72 11.03 -2.33 4.72
CA VAL A 72 11.29 -3.49 3.86
C VAL A 72 12.33 -4.36 4.55
N ASN A 73 11.97 -5.61 4.83
CA ASN A 73 12.92 -6.63 5.28
C ASN A 73 12.89 -7.79 4.28
N GLU A 74 14.00 -7.98 3.56
CA GLU A 74 14.12 -8.92 2.44
C GLU A 74 13.03 -8.74 1.37
N LEU A 75 11.95 -9.52 1.44
CA LEU A 75 10.80 -9.51 0.54
C LEU A 75 9.51 -9.14 1.27
N ILE A 76 9.57 -8.67 2.51
CA ILE A 76 8.39 -8.32 3.29
C ILE A 76 8.34 -6.81 3.44
N VAL A 77 7.29 -6.21 2.90
CA VAL A 77 6.89 -4.83 3.20
C VAL A 77 6.00 -4.87 4.43
N THR A 78 6.30 -4.03 5.40
CA THR A 78 5.38 -3.72 6.50
C THR A 78 4.94 -2.29 6.35
N ILE A 79 3.64 -2.05 6.20
CA ILE A 79 3.03 -0.72 6.26
C ILE A 79 2.47 -0.53 7.67
N SER A 80 2.67 0.64 8.26
CA SER A 80 2.22 0.99 9.60
C SER A 80 1.51 2.33 9.62
N LEU A 81 0.33 2.37 10.22
CA LEU A 81 -0.50 3.55 10.43
C LEU A 81 -0.24 4.12 11.83
N HIS A 82 -0.03 5.42 11.91
CA HIS A 82 0.30 6.14 13.15
C HIS A 82 -0.75 7.16 13.56
N ASP A 83 -1.89 7.19 12.85
CA ASP A 83 -3.07 7.98 13.17
C ASP A 83 -4.20 7.08 13.71
N GLU A 84 -5.45 7.54 13.69
CA GLU A 84 -6.60 6.77 14.17
C GLU A 84 -7.10 5.69 13.20
N ASN A 85 -6.66 5.70 11.94
CA ASN A 85 -7.09 4.72 10.92
C ASN A 85 -6.65 3.29 11.26
N LYS A 86 -7.43 2.31 10.82
CA LYS A 86 -7.17 0.88 11.04
C LYS A 86 -7.55 0.12 9.78
N PHE A 87 -6.87 -1.01 9.55
CA PHE A 87 -7.26 -1.92 8.50
C PHE A 87 -8.60 -2.59 8.87
N HIS A 88 -9.58 -2.55 7.96
CA HIS A 88 -10.97 -2.90 8.32
C HIS A 88 -11.19 -4.39 8.57
N TRP A 89 -10.37 -5.26 7.97
CA TRP A 89 -10.53 -6.72 8.06
C TRP A 89 -10.11 -7.29 9.41
N ASP A 90 -9.11 -6.71 10.07
CA ASP A 90 -8.57 -7.21 11.35
C ASP A 90 -8.45 -6.15 12.45
N GLY A 91 -8.76 -4.88 12.15
CA GLY A 91 -8.65 -3.77 13.08
C GLY A 91 -7.22 -3.37 13.44
N SER A 92 -6.22 -3.89 12.73
CA SER A 92 -4.80 -3.65 13.02
C SER A 92 -4.33 -2.27 12.55
N LYS A 93 -3.15 -1.87 13.04
CA LYS A 93 -2.44 -0.66 12.62
C LYS A 93 -1.32 -0.98 11.63
N SER A 94 -1.10 -2.24 11.30
CA SER A 94 0.01 -2.65 10.44
C SER A 94 -0.36 -3.86 9.61
N VAL A 95 0.08 -3.85 8.36
CA VAL A 95 -0.09 -4.96 7.43
C VAL A 95 1.26 -5.37 6.89
N ARG A 96 1.45 -6.69 6.73
CA ARG A 96 2.69 -7.28 6.23
C ARG A 96 2.38 -7.97 4.91
N ILE A 97 3.13 -7.61 3.87
CA ILE A 97 2.86 -8.04 2.50
C ILE A 97 4.15 -8.57 1.90
N LYS A 98 4.07 -9.76 1.29
CA LYS A 98 5.19 -10.36 0.58
C LYS A 98 5.29 -9.77 -0.84
N LEU A 99 6.48 -9.36 -1.21
CA LEU A 99 6.82 -8.89 -2.55
C LEU A 99 7.24 -10.05 -3.44
N ASP A 100 6.84 -9.99 -4.71
CA ASP A 100 7.47 -10.78 -5.77
C ASP A 100 8.92 -10.30 -5.93
N PRO A 101 9.94 -11.18 -5.82
CA PRO A 101 11.33 -10.83 -6.06
C PRO A 101 11.58 -10.06 -7.36
N LYS A 102 10.81 -10.34 -8.42
CA LYS A 102 10.95 -9.68 -9.73
C LYS A 102 10.40 -8.25 -9.75
N LYS A 103 9.45 -7.94 -8.87
CA LYS A 103 8.81 -6.61 -8.76
C LYS A 103 9.30 -5.80 -7.58
N LYS A 104 10.12 -6.40 -6.71
CA LYS A 104 10.56 -5.80 -5.44
C LYS A 104 11.10 -4.39 -5.62
N ASP A 105 12.08 -4.22 -6.50
CA ASP A 105 12.80 -2.94 -6.59
C ASP A 105 11.89 -1.82 -7.11
N ASP A 106 11.05 -2.12 -8.10
CA ASP A 106 10.06 -1.18 -8.64
C ASP A 106 8.99 -0.82 -7.61
N ALA A 107 8.45 -1.82 -6.89
CA ALA A 107 7.44 -1.60 -5.86
C ALA A 107 8.00 -0.74 -4.71
N VAL A 108 9.23 -1.02 -4.28
CA VAL A 108 9.89 -0.22 -3.23
C VAL A 108 10.19 1.19 -3.71
N ALA A 109 10.60 1.39 -4.96
CA ALA A 109 10.80 2.71 -5.53
C ALA A 109 9.50 3.53 -5.56
N CYS A 110 8.39 2.92 -6.01
CA CYS A 110 7.08 3.57 -6.02
C CYS A 110 6.57 3.87 -4.59
N LEU A 111 6.67 2.91 -3.67
CA LEU A 111 6.32 3.13 -2.25
C LEU A 111 7.12 4.28 -1.63
N ARG A 112 8.41 4.45 -1.98
CA ARG A 112 9.18 5.62 -1.52
C ARG A 112 8.54 6.92 -2.00
N ARG A 113 8.10 7.01 -3.26
CA ARG A 113 7.41 8.19 -3.79
C ARG A 113 6.06 8.44 -3.11
N ILE A 114 5.28 7.38 -2.88
CA ILE A 114 4.01 7.48 -2.16
C ILE A 114 4.21 8.02 -0.74
N PHE A 115 5.23 7.56 -0.03
CA PHE A 115 5.47 7.93 1.37
C PHE A 115 6.37 9.18 1.56
N ASP A 116 6.93 9.75 0.50
CA ASP A 116 7.77 10.97 0.55
C ASP A 116 6.94 12.25 0.66
N LEU A 117 6.17 12.35 1.76
CA LEU A 117 5.27 13.47 2.03
C LEU A 117 6.04 14.80 2.06
N GLN A 118 5.55 15.80 1.33
CA GLN A 118 6.10 17.15 1.39
C GLN A 118 5.40 17.92 2.54
N PRO A 119 6.11 18.78 3.30
CA PRO A 119 5.53 19.59 4.36
C PRO A 119 4.78 20.85 3.86
#